data_AF-A0A3G6MF74-F1
#
_entry.id   AF-A0A3G6MF74-F1
#
_cell.length_a   1.000
_cell.length_b   1.000
_cell.length_c   1.000
_cell.angle_alpha   90.00
_cell.angle_beta   90.00
_cell.angle_gamma   90.00
#
_symmetry.space_group_name_H-M   'P 1'
#
loop_
_entity.id
_entity.type
_entity.pdbx_description
1 polymer ?
#
loop_
_entity_poly.entity_id
_entity_poly.type
_entity_poly.pdbx_seq_one_letter_code
_entity_poly.pdbx_strand_id
1 'polypeptide(L)'
;MMKLTRNIINEHIEVFENFQYYHTILELIENNIKTNPDISIESCKSLFEGISKSILSTLDVNYSTSEIEDKTVQQLVKIMFKKLKEFTEIEELNYISVFVAEIGTIRNKRGDISHGRPSPKEISSDVDFAVMVINSTDNYIYYILKLFFSIDSKTDNKYKYEDYEEFNQWLDEQDSAGFFSSYSFALYEMDYIRYEQELQNFYPDIEL
;
A
#
# COMPACT_ATOMS: atom_id res chain seq x y z
N MET A 1 20.58 3.58 -3.66
CA MET A 1 20.15 2.78 -2.48
C MET A 1 18.62 2.75 -2.51
N MET A 2 17.88 2.05 -1.66
CA MET A 2 16.40 1.92 -1.80
C MET A 2 15.93 1.44 -3.21
N LYS A 3 16.64 0.48 -3.82
CA LYS A 3 16.41 0.10 -5.23
C LYS A 3 15.12 -0.70 -5.40
N LEU A 4 14.78 -1.56 -4.45
CA LEU A 4 13.63 -2.45 -4.58
C LEU A 4 12.34 -1.65 -4.59
N THR A 5 12.20 -0.74 -3.62
CA THR A 5 11.07 0.19 -3.51
C THR A 5 10.96 1.07 -4.75
N ARG A 6 12.08 1.63 -5.23
CA ARG A 6 12.06 2.48 -6.42
C ARG A 6 11.58 1.73 -7.66
N ASN A 7 12.09 0.52 -7.87
CA ASN A 7 11.74 -0.28 -9.04
C ASN A 7 10.26 -0.67 -9.03
N ILE A 8 9.73 -1.17 -7.90
CA ILE A 8 8.34 -1.60 -7.85
C ILE A 8 7.34 -0.44 -8.01
N ILE A 9 7.68 0.75 -7.52
CA ILE A 9 6.90 1.97 -7.78
C ILE A 9 6.90 2.28 -9.28
N ASN A 10 8.07 2.28 -9.92
CA ASN A 10 8.18 2.55 -11.36
C ASN A 10 7.42 1.54 -12.22
N GLU A 11 7.42 0.26 -11.82
CA GLU A 11 6.69 -0.81 -12.51
C GLU A 11 5.17 -0.60 -12.51
N HIS A 12 4.63 0.12 -11.52
CA HIS A 12 3.19 0.30 -11.33
C HIS A 12 2.75 1.77 -11.40
N ILE A 13 3.62 2.67 -11.86
CA ILE A 13 3.38 4.12 -11.82
C ILE A 13 2.25 4.56 -12.76
N GLU A 14 2.01 3.81 -13.85
CA GLU A 14 0.94 4.11 -14.81
C GLU A 14 -0.45 3.91 -14.18
N VAL A 15 -0.58 2.99 -13.22
CA VAL A 15 -1.83 2.71 -12.51
C VAL A 15 -1.92 3.48 -11.20
N PHE A 16 -0.79 3.63 -10.50
CA PHE A 16 -0.68 4.28 -9.20
C PHE A 16 0.18 5.55 -9.26
N GLU A 17 -0.22 6.52 -10.09
CA GLU A 17 0.56 7.75 -10.35
C GLU A 17 0.94 8.50 -9.07
N ASN A 18 0.05 8.50 -8.07
CA ASN A 18 0.28 9.16 -6.78
C ASN A 18 1.50 8.59 -6.01
N PHE A 19 1.94 7.36 -6.29
CA PHE A 19 3.13 6.79 -5.66
C PHE A 19 4.44 7.39 -6.20
N GLN A 20 4.42 8.11 -7.33
CA GLN A 20 5.58 8.86 -7.83
C GLN A 20 6.11 9.87 -6.79
N TYR A 21 5.22 10.44 -5.96
CA TYR A 21 5.59 11.37 -4.89
C TYR A 21 6.67 10.80 -3.97
N TYR A 22 6.66 9.48 -3.73
CA TYR A 22 7.60 8.82 -2.83
C TYR A 22 9.04 8.85 -3.33
N HIS A 23 9.31 9.06 -4.63
CA HIS A 23 10.67 9.27 -5.11
C HIS A 23 11.38 10.43 -4.42
N THR A 24 10.64 11.49 -4.06
CA THR A 24 11.19 12.63 -3.30
C THR A 24 11.71 12.19 -1.93
N ILE A 25 10.98 11.29 -1.26
CA ILE A 25 11.39 10.74 0.04
C ILE A 25 12.57 9.78 -0.13
N LEU A 26 12.58 8.96 -1.19
CA LEU A 26 13.71 8.09 -1.50
C LEU A 26 14.99 8.91 -1.73
N GLU A 27 14.92 9.98 -2.51
CA GLU A 27 16.05 10.90 -2.74
C GLU A 27 16.50 11.57 -1.44
N LEU A 28 15.57 11.98 -0.58
CA LEU A 28 15.90 12.55 0.72
C LEU A 28 16.70 11.57 1.60
N ILE A 29 16.31 10.30 1.64
CA ILE A 29 17.03 9.22 2.33
C ILE A 29 18.44 9.07 1.77
N GLU A 30 18.56 8.96 0.45
CA GLU A 30 19.84 8.67 -0.22
C GLU A 30 20.84 9.83 -0.10
N ASN A 31 20.35 11.07 -0.20
CA ASN A 31 21.18 12.27 -0.14
C ASN A 31 21.73 12.58 1.26
N ASN A 32 21.05 12.11 2.31
CA ASN A 32 21.43 12.41 3.69
C ASN A 32 22.29 11.33 4.35
N ILE A 33 22.44 10.15 3.77
CA ILE A 33 23.02 9.01 4.51
C ILE A 33 24.44 9.26 5.04
N LYS A 34 25.28 9.98 4.29
CA LYS A 34 26.68 10.25 4.67
C LYS A 34 26.82 11.45 5.60
N THR A 35 25.95 12.46 5.44
CA THR A 35 26.08 13.75 6.13
C THR A 35 25.17 13.85 7.35
N ASN A 36 23.95 13.33 7.23
CA ASN A 36 22.90 13.36 8.24
C ASN A 36 22.20 11.98 8.31
N PRO A 37 22.88 10.94 8.80
CA PRO A 37 22.33 9.58 8.89
C PRO A 37 21.01 9.53 9.67
N ASP A 38 20.86 10.33 10.71
CA ASP A 38 19.61 10.43 11.47
C ASP A 38 18.44 10.95 10.60
N ILE A 39 18.64 11.98 9.76
CA ILE A 39 17.61 12.45 8.79
C ILE A 39 17.18 11.33 7.84
N SER A 40 18.12 10.46 7.45
CA SER A 40 17.81 9.32 6.58
C SER A 40 16.89 8.32 7.30
N ILE A 41 17.17 8.04 8.58
CA ILE A 41 16.32 7.19 9.44
C ILE A 41 14.95 7.83 9.68
N GLU A 42 14.89 9.15 9.91
CA GLU A 42 13.62 9.87 10.04
C GLU A 42 12.78 9.77 8.76
N SER A 43 13.44 9.89 7.60
CA SER A 43 12.78 9.80 6.30
C SER A 43 12.25 8.40 6.02
N CYS A 44 12.89 7.34 6.54
CA CYS A 44 12.34 5.98 6.51
C CYS A 44 11.00 5.88 7.25
N LYS A 45 10.85 6.54 8.41
CA LYS A 45 9.55 6.58 9.13
C LYS A 45 8.50 7.30 8.29
N SER A 46 8.85 8.44 7.70
CA SER A 46 7.94 9.21 6.84
C SER A 46 7.49 8.39 5.62
N LEU A 47 8.39 7.58 5.05
CA LEU A 47 8.05 6.68 3.96
C LEU A 47 7.02 5.62 4.38
N PHE A 48 7.23 4.94 5.52
CA PHE A 48 6.24 4.00 6.07
C PHE A 48 4.89 4.66 6.29
N GLU A 49 4.90 5.87 6.85
CA GLU A 49 3.68 6.63 7.14
C GLU A 49 2.91 6.96 5.86
N GLY A 50 3.59 7.56 4.87
CA GLY A 50 2.96 7.92 3.61
C GLY A 50 2.41 6.70 2.87
N ILE A 51 3.24 5.68 2.65
CA ILE A 51 2.83 4.45 1.94
C ILE A 51 1.63 3.80 2.63
N SER A 52 1.63 3.73 3.97
CA SER A 52 0.49 3.17 4.71
C SER A 52 -0.79 3.96 4.48
N LYS A 53 -0.71 5.29 4.48
CA LYS A 53 -1.86 6.19 4.22
C LYS A 53 -2.36 6.03 2.79
N SER A 54 -1.46 6.01 1.80
CA SER A 54 -1.83 5.83 0.39
C SER A 54 -2.50 4.47 0.11
N ILE A 55 -1.96 3.39 0.68
CA ILE A 55 -2.58 2.06 0.51
C ILE A 55 -3.97 2.04 1.13
N LEU A 56 -4.10 2.54 2.36
CA LEU A 56 -5.37 2.53 3.06
C LEU A 56 -6.42 3.41 2.38
N SER A 57 -6.05 4.59 1.89
CA SER A 57 -6.97 5.45 1.12
C SER A 57 -7.38 4.83 -0.21
N THR A 58 -6.59 3.90 -0.75
CA THR A 58 -6.91 3.21 -2.00
C THR A 58 -7.81 2.00 -1.76
N LEU A 59 -7.59 1.24 -0.67
CA LEU A 59 -8.33 0.01 -0.38
C LEU A 59 -9.65 0.22 0.40
N ASP A 60 -9.90 1.41 0.93
CA ASP A 60 -11.09 1.70 1.73
C ASP A 60 -11.79 2.97 1.20
N VAL A 61 -12.94 2.80 0.56
CA VAL A 61 -13.71 3.92 -0.01
C VAL A 61 -14.34 4.79 1.07
N ASN A 62 -14.53 4.25 2.28
CA ASN A 62 -15.05 5.00 3.44
C ASN A 62 -13.93 5.65 4.27
N TYR A 63 -12.71 5.69 3.73
CA TYR A 63 -11.55 6.17 4.47
C TYR A 63 -11.66 7.64 4.82
N SER A 64 -12.00 7.91 6.08
CA SER A 64 -12.01 9.26 6.63
C SER A 64 -10.59 9.66 7.05
N THR A 65 -10.04 10.68 6.39
CA THR A 65 -8.71 11.24 6.70
C THR A 65 -8.59 11.64 8.18
N SER A 66 -9.69 12.03 8.84
CA SER A 66 -9.68 12.41 10.25
C SER A 66 -9.48 11.23 11.21
N GLU A 67 -9.78 9.99 10.82
CA GLU A 67 -9.66 8.83 11.72
C GLU A 67 -8.21 8.38 11.91
N ILE A 68 -7.32 8.77 10.99
CA ILE A 68 -5.93 8.30 10.91
C ILE A 68 -4.89 9.41 11.06
N GLU A 69 -5.29 10.68 11.04
CA GLU A 69 -4.39 11.83 11.26
C GLU A 69 -3.65 11.75 12.60
N ASP A 70 -4.34 11.34 13.66
CA ASP A 70 -3.76 11.25 15.02
C ASP A 70 -3.06 9.91 15.31
N LYS A 71 -3.02 8.99 14.35
CA LYS A 71 -2.44 7.67 14.56
C LYS A 71 -0.92 7.70 14.39
N THR A 72 -0.23 7.00 15.28
CA THR A 72 1.21 6.74 15.14
C THR A 72 1.48 5.88 13.91
N VAL A 73 2.68 5.98 13.33
CA VAL A 73 3.08 5.17 12.16
C VAL A 73 2.96 3.67 12.45
N GLN A 74 3.26 3.22 13.67
CA GLN A 74 3.05 1.83 14.06
C GLN A 74 1.57 1.42 13.98
N GLN A 75 0.66 2.27 14.43
CA GLN A 75 -0.78 2.00 14.33
C GLN A 75 -1.25 2.00 12.87
N LEU A 76 -0.75 2.93 12.05
CA LEU A 76 -1.06 2.99 10.62
C LEU A 76 -0.65 1.71 9.90
N VAL A 77 0.59 1.25 10.12
CA VAL A 77 1.10 0.00 9.55
C VAL A 77 0.24 -1.18 10.00
N LYS A 78 -0.15 -1.24 11.29
CA LYS A 78 -1.04 -2.30 11.79
C LYS A 78 -2.40 -2.33 11.09
N ILE A 79 -3.00 -1.17 10.89
CA ILE A 79 -4.31 -1.05 10.22
C ILE A 79 -4.17 -1.39 8.74
N MET A 80 -3.16 -0.88 8.06
CA MET A 80 -2.83 -1.20 6.66
C MET A 80 -2.71 -2.70 6.45
N PHE A 81 -1.93 -3.39 7.28
CA PHE A 81 -1.79 -4.84 7.17
C PHE A 81 -3.07 -5.60 7.49
N LYS A 82 -3.88 -5.13 8.45
CA LYS A 82 -5.20 -5.72 8.70
C LYS A 82 -6.07 -5.63 7.45
N LYS A 83 -6.02 -4.50 6.74
CA LYS A 83 -6.73 -4.30 5.48
C LYS A 83 -6.18 -5.19 4.36
N LEU A 84 -4.85 -5.25 4.19
CA LEU A 84 -4.20 -6.13 3.20
C LEU A 84 -4.55 -7.61 3.43
N LYS A 85 -4.70 -8.05 4.67
CA LYS A 85 -5.12 -9.42 5.04
C LYS A 85 -6.54 -9.76 4.57
N GLU A 86 -7.40 -8.77 4.29
CA GLU A 86 -8.72 -9.03 3.72
C GLU A 86 -8.61 -9.56 2.28
N PHE A 87 -7.49 -9.30 1.60
CA PHE A 87 -7.26 -9.66 0.19
C PHE A 87 -6.12 -10.68 -0.01
N THR A 88 -5.36 -10.97 1.06
CA THR A 88 -4.12 -11.78 1.02
C THR A 88 -3.98 -12.67 2.27
N GLU A 89 -3.41 -13.86 2.11
CA GLU A 89 -3.14 -14.80 3.21
C GLU A 89 -1.77 -14.53 3.85
N ILE A 90 -1.60 -13.40 4.54
CA ILE A 90 -0.32 -13.00 5.16
C ILE A 90 -0.32 -13.07 6.70
N GLU A 91 0.80 -13.46 7.31
CA GLU A 91 0.97 -13.56 8.77
C GLU A 91 2.07 -12.64 9.36
N GLU A 92 2.94 -12.06 8.53
CA GLU A 92 4.21 -11.43 8.94
C GLU A 92 4.07 -10.03 9.60
N LEU A 93 2.85 -9.56 9.81
CA LEU A 93 2.50 -8.21 10.31
C LEU A 93 3.30 -7.79 11.57
N ASN A 94 3.53 -8.72 12.49
CA ASN A 94 4.14 -8.40 13.77
C ASN A 94 5.58 -7.87 13.62
N TYR A 95 6.39 -8.46 12.73
CA TYR A 95 7.79 -8.09 12.56
C TYR A 95 7.96 -6.65 12.07
N ILE A 96 7.18 -6.26 11.06
CA ILE A 96 7.25 -4.94 10.45
C ILE A 96 6.77 -3.86 11.42
N SER A 97 5.68 -4.14 12.16
CA SER A 97 5.17 -3.19 13.14
C SER A 97 6.14 -2.92 14.29
N VAL A 98 6.92 -3.92 14.71
CA VAL A 98 7.97 -3.76 15.73
C VAL A 98 9.13 -2.94 15.17
N PHE A 99 9.58 -3.25 13.96
CA PHE A 99 10.66 -2.49 13.30
C PHE A 99 10.32 -1.00 13.15
N VAL A 100 9.10 -0.68 12.71
CA VAL A 100 8.63 0.70 12.56
C VAL A 100 8.56 1.42 13.91
N ALA A 101 8.16 0.73 14.98
CA ALA A 101 8.18 1.28 16.34
C ALA A 101 9.60 1.63 16.79
N GLU A 102 10.58 0.76 16.50
CA GLU A 102 11.99 1.01 16.81
C GLU A 102 12.56 2.20 16.03
N ILE A 103 12.21 2.37 14.75
CA ILE A 103 12.56 3.60 14.00
C ILE A 103 12.00 4.83 14.71
N GLY A 104 10.75 4.76 15.18
CA GLY A 104 10.12 5.82 15.97
C GLY A 104 10.90 6.15 17.26
N THR A 105 11.35 5.12 17.98
CA THR A 105 12.18 5.26 19.19
C THR A 105 13.53 5.90 18.87
N ILE A 106 14.20 5.49 17.79
CA ILE A 106 15.48 6.07 17.34
C ILE A 106 15.29 7.54 16.99
N ARG A 107 14.28 7.88 16.19
CA ARG A 107 13.92 9.26 15.84
C ARG A 107 13.64 10.08 17.09
N ASN A 108 12.92 9.54 18.07
CA ASN A 108 12.62 10.18 19.35
C ASN A 108 13.84 10.33 20.28
N LYS A 109 14.96 9.67 20.01
CA LYS A 109 16.23 9.83 20.76
C LYS A 109 17.27 10.69 20.03
N ARG A 110 17.36 10.57 18.69
CA ARG A 110 18.49 11.08 17.89
C ARG A 110 18.09 12.00 16.73
N GLY A 111 16.80 12.09 16.43
CA GLY A 111 16.27 12.83 15.29
C GLY A 111 16.60 14.32 15.30
N ASP A 112 17.06 14.83 14.16
CA ASP A 112 17.49 16.21 13.95
C ASP A 112 16.31 17.17 13.69
N ILE A 113 15.16 16.67 13.22
CA ILE A 113 13.97 17.46 12.83
C ILE A 113 12.83 17.23 13.84
N SER A 114 13.15 17.12 15.13
CA SER A 114 12.17 16.95 16.20
C SER A 114 12.06 18.20 17.08
N HIS A 115 10.84 18.73 17.24
CA HIS A 115 10.59 19.94 18.03
C HIS A 115 10.97 19.72 19.50
N GLY A 116 11.82 20.61 20.04
CA GLY A 116 12.07 20.72 21.48
C GLY A 116 13.34 20.07 22.03
N ARG A 117 14.28 19.60 21.20
CA ARG A 117 15.55 19.06 21.72
C ARG A 117 16.61 20.14 21.95
N PRO A 118 17.37 20.06 23.06
CA PRO A 118 18.51 20.92 23.28
C PRO A 118 19.59 20.63 22.22
N SER A 119 20.13 21.69 21.63
CA SER A 119 21.30 21.65 20.76
C SER A 119 22.56 21.90 21.60
N PRO A 120 23.66 21.17 21.37
CA PRO A 120 23.87 20.13 20.35
C PRO A 120 23.32 18.75 20.75
N LYS A 121 23.10 17.87 19.77
CA LYS A 121 22.67 16.48 20.05
C LYS A 121 23.76 15.70 20.78
N GLU A 122 23.36 14.90 21.77
CA GLU A 122 24.28 14.07 22.55
C GLU A 122 24.70 12.80 21.81
N ILE A 123 23.82 12.24 20.98
CA ILE A 123 24.03 10.96 20.29
C ILE A 123 23.59 11.09 18.84
N SER A 124 24.48 10.69 17.92
CA SER A 124 24.21 10.60 16.49
C SER A 124 24.25 9.13 16.06
N SER A 125 23.44 8.75 15.08
CA SER A 125 23.59 7.43 14.46
C SER A 125 24.83 7.40 13.57
N ASP A 126 25.55 6.29 13.58
CA ASP A 126 26.61 6.04 12.61
C ASP A 126 26.03 5.69 11.22
N VAL A 127 26.86 5.85 10.19
CA VAL A 127 26.45 5.66 8.80
C VAL A 127 26.08 4.20 8.53
N ASP A 128 26.80 3.23 9.08
CA ASP A 128 26.56 1.80 8.82
C ASP A 128 25.24 1.35 9.45
N PHE A 129 24.91 1.84 10.65
CA PHE A 129 23.61 1.65 11.26
C PHE A 129 22.48 2.27 10.42
N ALA A 130 22.67 3.49 9.91
CA ALA A 130 21.69 4.10 9.01
C ALA A 130 21.50 3.28 7.73
N VAL A 131 22.58 2.78 7.10
CA VAL A 131 22.53 1.87 5.95
C VAL A 131 21.72 0.62 6.28
N MET A 132 21.93 0.01 7.45
CA MET A 132 21.18 -1.17 7.89
C MET A 132 19.68 -0.87 7.98
N VAL A 133 19.29 0.24 8.62
CA VAL A 133 17.89 0.66 8.73
C VAL A 133 17.28 0.91 7.36
N ILE A 134 17.97 1.63 6.48
CA ILE A 134 17.51 1.96 5.12
C ILE A 134 17.29 0.69 4.29
N ASN A 135 18.25 -0.24 4.29
CA ASN A 135 18.10 -1.49 3.54
C ASN A 135 16.96 -2.35 4.09
N SER A 136 16.75 -2.34 5.41
CA SER A 136 15.62 -3.05 6.03
C SER A 136 14.29 -2.42 5.62
N THR A 137 14.21 -1.09 5.64
CA THR A 137 13.07 -0.34 5.13
C THR A 137 12.80 -0.63 3.66
N ASP A 138 13.83 -0.67 2.80
CA ASP A 138 13.67 -0.99 1.37
C ASP A 138 12.99 -2.35 1.16
N ASN A 139 13.43 -3.37 1.89
CA ASN A 139 12.86 -4.71 1.81
C ASN A 139 11.42 -4.75 2.31
N TYR A 140 11.12 -4.10 3.44
CA TYR A 140 9.77 -4.10 3.99
C TYR A 140 8.79 -3.33 3.12
N ILE A 141 9.16 -2.15 2.64
CA ILE A 141 8.29 -1.36 1.75
C ILE A 141 8.10 -2.09 0.42
N TYR A 142 9.15 -2.66 -0.16
CA TYR A 142 9.02 -3.49 -1.35
C TYR A 142 8.02 -4.64 -1.15
N TYR A 143 8.12 -5.37 -0.03
CA TYR A 143 7.18 -6.45 0.27
C TYR A 143 5.74 -5.95 0.41
N ILE A 144 5.53 -4.85 1.15
CA ILE A 144 4.20 -4.23 1.33
C ILE A 144 3.61 -3.83 -0.02
N LEU A 145 4.40 -3.15 -0.86
CA LEU A 145 3.96 -2.69 -2.18
C LEU A 145 3.66 -3.86 -3.11
N LYS A 146 4.46 -4.92 -3.06
CA LYS A 146 4.21 -6.14 -3.84
C LYS A 146 2.88 -6.78 -3.46
N LEU A 147 2.57 -6.85 -2.17
CA LEU A 147 1.27 -7.34 -1.72
C LEU A 147 0.14 -6.43 -2.22
N PHE A 148 0.29 -5.12 -2.03
CA PHE A 148 -0.73 -4.14 -2.44
C PHE A 148 -0.99 -4.18 -3.95
N PHE A 149 0.03 -4.06 -4.79
CA PHE A 149 -0.14 -4.10 -6.24
C PHE A 149 -0.65 -5.45 -6.74
N SER A 150 -0.38 -6.55 -6.01
CA SER A 150 -0.99 -7.85 -6.34
C SER A 150 -2.50 -7.90 -6.09
N ILE A 151 -3.04 -7.05 -5.21
CA ILE A 151 -4.49 -6.91 -5.01
C ILE A 151 -5.10 -6.28 -6.27
N ASP A 152 -4.44 -5.28 -6.85
CA ASP A 152 -4.92 -4.62 -8.05
C ASP A 152 -4.81 -5.50 -9.31
N SER A 153 -3.78 -6.35 -9.39
CA SER A 153 -3.73 -7.40 -10.43
C SER A 153 -4.85 -8.45 -10.31
N LYS A 154 -5.62 -8.45 -9.21
CA LYS A 154 -6.85 -9.25 -9.07
C LYS A 154 -8.12 -8.45 -9.38
N THR A 155 -8.04 -7.12 -9.45
CA THR A 155 -9.12 -6.23 -9.92
C THR A 155 -8.95 -5.82 -11.38
N ASP A 156 -7.82 -6.18 -12.01
CA ASP A 156 -7.75 -6.33 -13.47
C ASP A 156 -8.63 -7.53 -13.82
N ASN A 157 -9.92 -7.25 -13.96
CA ASN A 157 -10.95 -8.22 -14.21
C ASN A 157 -10.51 -9.09 -15.40
N LYS A 158 -10.17 -10.36 -15.13
CA LYS A 158 -9.75 -11.36 -16.12
C LYS A 158 -10.59 -11.31 -17.40
N TYR A 159 -11.87 -11.01 -17.23
CA TYR A 159 -12.89 -10.87 -18.26
C TYR A 159 -13.37 -9.43 -18.26
N LYS A 160 -13.20 -8.71 -19.37
CA LYS A 160 -13.70 -7.34 -19.49
C LYS A 160 -15.20 -7.34 -19.70
N TYR A 161 -15.91 -6.43 -19.02
CA TYR A 161 -17.36 -6.35 -19.10
C TYR A 161 -17.88 -6.26 -20.54
N GLU A 162 -17.21 -5.49 -21.40
CA GLU A 162 -17.63 -5.24 -22.78
C GLU A 162 -17.51 -6.46 -23.70
N ASP A 163 -16.72 -7.47 -23.31
CA ASP A 163 -16.49 -8.68 -24.12
C ASP A 163 -17.64 -9.70 -23.99
N TYR A 164 -18.57 -9.49 -23.05
CA TYR A 164 -19.61 -10.48 -22.68
C TYR A 164 -21.04 -9.93 -22.68
N GLU A 165 -21.40 -9.16 -23.72
CA GLU A 165 -22.72 -8.51 -23.86
C GLU A 165 -23.90 -9.49 -23.68
N GLU A 166 -23.84 -10.68 -24.28
CA GLU A 166 -24.91 -11.68 -24.19
C GLU A 166 -25.13 -12.19 -22.75
N PHE A 167 -24.04 -12.41 -22.02
CA PHE A 167 -24.11 -12.82 -20.62
C PHE A 167 -24.61 -11.68 -19.73
N ASN A 168 -24.15 -10.45 -19.98
CA ASN A 168 -24.59 -9.27 -19.23
C ASN A 168 -26.10 -9.04 -19.39
N GLN A 169 -26.61 -9.18 -20.62
CA GLN A 169 -28.03 -9.07 -20.89
C GLN A 169 -28.81 -10.19 -20.19
N TRP A 170 -28.30 -11.44 -20.22
CA TRP A 170 -28.93 -12.54 -19.51
C TRP A 170 -29.04 -12.27 -17.99
N LEU A 171 -27.96 -11.76 -17.35
CA LEU A 171 -27.97 -11.37 -15.95
C LEU A 171 -29.02 -10.28 -15.67
N ASP A 172 -29.06 -9.25 -16.52
CA ASP A 172 -30.00 -8.13 -16.39
C ASP A 172 -31.46 -8.57 -16.53
N GLU A 173 -31.74 -9.57 -17.37
CA GLU A 173 -33.07 -10.15 -17.54
C GLU A 173 -33.52 -11.02 -16.35
N GLN A 174 -32.58 -11.56 -15.55
CA GLN A 174 -32.90 -12.30 -14.33
C GLN A 174 -33.28 -11.37 -13.16
N ASP A 175 -32.89 -10.08 -13.19
CA ASP A 175 -33.25 -9.12 -12.14
C ASP A 175 -34.71 -8.66 -12.27
N SER A 176 -35.61 -9.48 -11.76
CA SER A 176 -37.05 -9.21 -11.67
C SER A 176 -37.42 -8.03 -10.76
N ALA A 177 -36.47 -7.46 -10.02
CA ALA A 177 -36.74 -6.44 -9.00
C ALA A 177 -36.59 -5.00 -9.54
N GLY A 178 -35.95 -4.79 -10.69
CA GLY A 178 -35.88 -3.48 -11.37
C GLY A 178 -35.23 -2.37 -10.55
N PHE A 179 -34.41 -2.72 -9.55
CA PHE A 179 -33.75 -1.73 -8.68
C PHE A 179 -32.51 -1.12 -9.33
N PHE A 180 -31.86 -1.84 -10.25
CA PHE A 180 -30.69 -1.37 -10.97
C PHE A 180 -30.99 -1.28 -12.47
N SER A 181 -30.54 -0.20 -13.10
CA SER A 181 -30.61 -0.05 -14.56
C SER A 181 -29.67 -1.01 -15.31
N SER A 182 -28.73 -1.63 -14.60
CA SER A 182 -27.96 -2.80 -15.06
C SER A 182 -27.42 -3.54 -13.82
N TYR A 183 -28.07 -4.65 -13.47
CA TYR A 183 -27.64 -5.59 -12.43
C TYR A 183 -26.29 -6.22 -12.77
N SER A 184 -26.07 -6.56 -14.04
CA SER A 184 -24.82 -7.13 -14.55
C SER A 184 -23.63 -6.20 -14.34
N PHE A 185 -23.78 -4.91 -14.65
CA PHE A 185 -22.73 -3.90 -14.43
C PHE A 185 -22.49 -3.66 -12.93
N ALA A 186 -23.57 -3.60 -12.14
CA ALA A 186 -23.49 -3.51 -10.69
C ALA A 186 -22.73 -4.71 -10.08
N LEU A 187 -22.98 -5.92 -10.58
CA LEU A 187 -22.31 -7.14 -10.16
C LEU A 187 -20.83 -7.12 -10.57
N TYR A 188 -20.52 -6.68 -11.79
CA TYR A 188 -19.15 -6.56 -12.30
C TYR A 188 -18.30 -5.59 -11.47
N GLU A 189 -18.83 -4.41 -11.15
CA GLU A 189 -18.09 -3.37 -10.41
C GLU A 189 -18.00 -3.64 -8.90
N MET A 190 -19.02 -4.27 -8.31
CA MET A 190 -19.13 -4.40 -6.85
C MET A 190 -18.84 -5.81 -6.31
N ASP A 191 -18.98 -6.86 -7.13
CA ASP A 191 -18.78 -8.26 -6.74
C ASP A 191 -18.28 -9.11 -7.93
N TYR A 192 -17.10 -8.75 -8.44
CA TYR A 192 -16.51 -9.37 -9.63
C TYR A 192 -16.31 -10.89 -9.50
N ILE A 193 -16.03 -11.40 -8.29
CA ILE A 193 -15.87 -12.84 -8.04
C ILE A 193 -17.17 -13.57 -8.37
N ARG A 194 -18.32 -13.01 -7.98
CA ARG A 194 -19.62 -13.58 -8.29
C ARG A 194 -19.96 -13.42 -9.79
N TYR A 195 -19.60 -12.28 -10.38
CA TYR A 195 -19.72 -12.08 -11.83
C TYR A 195 -18.97 -13.17 -12.61
N GLU A 196 -17.72 -13.48 -12.23
CA GLU A 196 -16.92 -14.54 -12.85
C GLU A 196 -17.55 -15.94 -12.70
N GLN A 197 -18.09 -16.26 -11.51
CA GLN A 197 -18.76 -17.55 -11.28
C GLN A 197 -20.00 -17.73 -12.17
N GLU A 198 -20.83 -16.69 -12.27
CA GLU A 198 -22.00 -16.71 -13.16
C GLU A 198 -21.59 -16.80 -14.63
N LEU A 199 -20.49 -16.12 -15.01
CA LEU A 199 -19.95 -16.18 -16.37
C LEU A 199 -19.45 -17.60 -16.72
N GLN A 200 -18.78 -18.29 -15.79
CA GLN A 200 -18.34 -19.68 -15.96
C GLN A 200 -19.52 -20.66 -16.04
N ASN A 201 -20.60 -20.40 -15.28
CA ASN A 201 -21.81 -21.20 -15.38
C ASN A 201 -22.50 -21.02 -16.74
N PHE A 202 -22.47 -19.79 -17.29
CA PHE A 202 -23.06 -19.47 -18.58
C PHE A 202 -22.22 -19.97 -19.77
N TYR A 203 -20.89 -19.91 -19.65
CA TYR A 203 -19.92 -20.43 -20.62
C TYR A 203 -19.01 -21.50 -20.00
N PRO A 204 -19.48 -22.76 -19.88
CA PRO A 204 -18.72 -23.84 -19.23
C PRO A 204 -17.38 -24.19 -19.90
N ASP A 205 -17.22 -23.83 -21.17
CA ASP A 205 -16.07 -24.16 -22.01
C ASP A 205 -15.00 -23.06 -22.09
N ILE A 206 -15.13 -21.96 -21.32
CA ILE A 206 -14.05 -20.97 -21.20
C ILE A 206 -12.90 -21.60 -20.39
N GLU A 207 -11.78 -21.91 -21.07
CA GLU A 207 -10.59 -22.44 -20.41
C GLU A 207 -10.00 -21.41 -19.42
N LEU A 208 -9.72 -21.89 -18.19
CA LEU A 208 -9.11 -21.14 -17.09
C LEU A 208 -7.66 -20.74 -17.37
#